data_AF-A0A1I8H8B5-F1
#
_entry.id   AF-A0A1I8H8B5-F1
#
_cell.length_a   1.000
_cell.length_b   1.000
_cell.length_c   1.000
_cell.angle_alpha   90.00
_cell.angle_beta   90.00
_cell.angle_gamma   90.00
#
_symmetry.space_group_name_H-M   'P 1'
#
loop_
_entity.id
_entity.type
_entity.pdbx_description
1 polymer ?
#
loop_
_entity_poly.entity_id
_entity_poly.type
_entity_poly.pdbx_seq_one_letter_code
_entity_poly.pdbx_strand_id
1 'polypeptide(L)'
;MSDAKDYITKREIPQLFECLMTGLMYHRPGDHVAYLQDCLEKIKAKGVSSVRWDLFLEAKRAKTPLPPVTPPRGSRPTSSRG
;
A
#
# COMPACT_ATOMS: atom_id res chain seq x y z
N MET A 1 3.55 -33.62 13.22
CA MET A 1 4.24 -32.43 12.67
C MET A 1 3.59 -31.90 11.39
N SER A 2 2.82 -32.70 10.63
CA SER A 2 2.17 -32.22 9.39
C SER A 2 1.11 -31.13 9.66
N ASP A 3 0.35 -31.24 10.75
CA ASP A 3 -0.75 -30.32 11.07
C ASP A 3 -0.31 -28.88 11.27
N ALA A 4 0.85 -28.65 11.90
CA ALA A 4 1.37 -27.30 12.13
C ALA A 4 1.76 -26.63 10.82
N LYS A 5 2.37 -27.37 9.90
CA LYS A 5 2.77 -26.86 8.59
C LYS A 5 1.54 -26.55 7.74
N ASP A 6 0.56 -27.46 7.71
CA ASP A 6 -0.70 -27.24 7.01
C ASP A 6 -1.49 -26.06 7.60
N TYR A 7 -1.47 -25.89 8.92
CA TYR A 7 -2.09 -24.75 9.58
C TYR A 7 -1.46 -23.42 9.13
N ILE A 8 -0.13 -23.36 9.11
CA ILE A 8 0.63 -22.18 8.70
C ILE A 8 0.33 -21.82 7.23
N THR A 9 0.32 -22.82 6.34
CA THR A 9 0.09 -22.58 4.91
C THR A 9 -1.37 -22.25 4.60
N LYS A 10 -2.34 -22.96 5.20
CA LYS A 10 -3.79 -22.72 4.96
C LYS A 10 -4.28 -21.38 5.51
N ARG A 11 -3.63 -20.86 6.56
CA ARG A 11 -3.99 -19.59 7.20
C ARG A 11 -3.14 -18.42 6.70
N GLU A 12 -2.23 -18.68 5.75
CA GLU A 12 -1.33 -17.67 5.17
C GLU A 12 -0.58 -16.88 6.26
N ILE A 13 -0.22 -17.56 7.36
CA ILE A 13 0.41 -16.95 8.54
C ILE A 13 1.71 -16.21 8.18
N PRO A 14 2.62 -16.77 7.37
CA PRO A 14 3.86 -16.08 7.02
C PRO A 14 3.60 -14.77 6.27
N GLN A 15 2.60 -14.77 5.38
CA GLN A 15 2.25 -13.61 4.57
C GLN A 15 1.57 -12.50 5.40
N LEU A 16 0.77 -12.89 6.39
CA LEU A 16 0.23 -11.96 7.39
C LEU A 16 1.35 -11.26 8.16
N PHE A 17 2.29 -12.04 8.70
CA PHE A 17 3.40 -11.48 9.47
C PHE A 17 4.35 -10.64 8.61
N GLU A 18 4.66 -11.06 7.38
CA GLU A 18 5.42 -10.24 6.43
C GLU A 18 4.76 -8.89 6.19
N CYS A 19 3.45 -8.87 5.89
CA CYS A 19 2.71 -7.63 5.67
C CYS A 19 2.78 -6.68 6.88
N LEU A 20 2.60 -7.22 8.09
CA LEU A 20 2.69 -6.46 9.34
C LEU A 20 4.10 -5.92 9.59
N MET A 21 5.14 -6.74 9.38
CA MET A 21 6.54 -6.32 9.51
C MET A 21 6.91 -5.25 8.49
N THR A 22 6.53 -5.42 7.22
CA THR A 22 6.78 -4.42 6.18
C THR A 22 6.11 -3.09 6.52
N GLY A 23 4.86 -3.12 7.00
CA GLY A 23 4.15 -1.92 7.47
C GLY A 23 4.86 -1.22 8.64
N LEU A 24 5.30 -1.99 9.64
CA LEU A 24 6.07 -1.46 10.77
C LEU A 24 7.39 -0.83 10.36
N MET A 25 8.17 -1.53 9.53
CA MET A 25 9.48 -1.06 9.07
C MET A 25 9.37 0.18 8.19
N TYR A 26 8.29 0.30 7.41
CA TYR A 26 8.04 1.44 6.53
C TYR A 26 7.56 2.68 7.28
N HIS A 27 6.53 2.54 8.13
CA HIS A 27 5.93 3.69 8.81
C HIS A 27 6.68 4.09 10.09
N ARG A 28 7.44 3.17 10.70
CA ARG A 28 8.16 3.37 11.98
C ARG A 28 7.35 4.18 13.00
N PRO A 29 6.12 3.74 13.32
CA PRO A 29 5.26 4.44 14.26
C PRO A 29 5.93 4.50 15.65
N GLY A 30 5.70 5.58 16.39
CA GLY A 30 6.15 5.68 17.78
C GLY A 30 5.48 4.60 18.66
N ASP A 31 4.18 4.39 18.46
CA ASP A 31 3.43 3.29 19.06
C ASP A 31 3.18 2.19 18.02
N HIS A 32 4.05 1.19 18.06
CA HIS A 32 4.06 0.03 17.17
C HIS A 32 2.97 -0.98 17.52
N VAL A 33 2.52 -1.05 18.77
CA VAL A 33 1.47 -1.98 19.21
C VAL A 33 0.11 -1.49 18.72
N ALA A 34 -0.19 -0.20 18.88
CA ALA A 34 -1.42 0.41 18.39
C ALA A 34 -1.53 0.30 16.85
N TYR A 35 -0.42 0.51 16.14
CA TYR A 35 -0.37 0.35 14.69
C TYR A 35 -0.69 -1.08 14.24
N LEU A 36 -0.12 -2.09 14.91
CA LEU A 36 -0.41 -3.49 14.61
C LEU A 36 -1.88 -3.86 14.85
N GLN A 37 -2.50 -3.33 15.91
CA GLN A 37 -3.93 -3.51 16.16
C GLN A 37 -4.78 -2.98 15.00
N ASP A 38 -4.54 -1.74 14.58
CA ASP A 38 -5.26 -1.13 13.45
C ASP A 38 -5.03 -1.91 12.14
N CYS A 39 -3.81 -2.38 11.90
CA CYS A 39 -3.52 -3.26 10.77
C CYS A 39 -4.34 -4.55 10.81
N LEU A 40 -4.41 -5.22 11.97
CA LEU A 40 -5.17 -6.45 12.14
C LEU A 40 -6.68 -6.22 11.99
N GLU A 41 -7.21 -5.11 12.48
CA GLU A 41 -8.62 -4.73 12.28
C GLU A 41 -8.95 -4.52 10.79
N LYS A 42 -8.08 -3.82 10.06
CA LYS A 42 -8.24 -3.63 8.61
C LYS A 42 -8.20 -4.95 7.83
N ILE A 43 -7.32 -5.87 8.23
CA ILE A 43 -7.23 -7.20 7.64
C ILE A 43 -8.48 -8.02 7.97
N LYS A 44 -8.96 -7.96 9.21
CA LYS A 44 -10.20 -8.64 9.63
C LYS A 44 -11.40 -8.13 8.83
N ALA A 45 -11.47 -6.83 8.55
CA ALA A 45 -12.54 -6.24 7.75
C ALA A 45 -12.47 -6.63 6.26
N LYS A 46 -11.27 -6.73 5.68
CA LYS A 46 -11.09 -7.08 4.26
C LYS A 46 -11.04 -8.59 4.00
N GLY A 47 -10.77 -9.38 5.03
CA GLY A 47 -10.55 -10.83 4.95
C GLY A 47 -9.07 -11.18 4.73
N VAL A 48 -8.60 -12.24 5.39
CA VAL A 48 -7.18 -12.67 5.40
C VAL A 48 -6.67 -12.98 3.98
N SER A 49 -7.54 -13.45 3.09
CA SER A 49 -7.21 -13.75 1.68
C SER A 49 -6.84 -12.51 0.84
N SER A 50 -7.10 -11.31 1.35
CA SER A 50 -6.77 -10.04 0.68
C SER A 50 -5.47 -9.41 1.19
N VAL A 51 -4.78 -10.09 2.11
CA VAL A 51 -3.52 -9.62 2.70
C VAL A 51 -2.40 -9.73 1.69
N ARG A 52 -1.97 -8.56 1.20
CA ARG A 52 -0.76 -8.40 0.39
C ARG A 52 0.24 -7.55 1.15
N TRP A 53 1.53 -7.78 0.91
CA TRP A 53 2.63 -7.01 1.48
C TRP A 53 2.47 -5.48 1.27
N ASP A 54 1.80 -5.06 0.20
CA ASP A 54 1.59 -3.66 -0.16
C ASP A 54 0.34 -3.02 0.46
N LEU A 55 -0.52 -3.79 1.15
CA LEU A 55 -1.80 -3.32 1.68
C LEU A 55 -1.66 -2.07 2.58
N PHE A 56 -0.55 -1.96 3.31
CA PHE A 56 -0.27 -0.83 4.20
C PHE A 56 0.66 0.24 3.59
N LEU A 57 1.24 -0.02 2.42
CA LEU A 57 2.11 0.93 1.70
C LEU A 57 1.28 1.93 0.89
N GLU A 58 0.18 1.46 0.28
CA GLU A 58 -0.66 2.25 -0.63
C GLU A 58 -1.37 3.43 0.06
N ALA A 59 -1.56 3.38 1.39
CA ALA A 59 -2.24 4.45 2.17
C ALA A 59 -1.54 5.82 2.09
N LYS A 60 -0.25 5.87 1.73
CA LYS A 60 0.50 7.12 1.57
C LYS A 60 0.52 7.66 0.14
N ARG A 61 0.20 6.84 -0.87
CA ARG A 61 0.18 7.27 -2.28
C ARG A 61 -1.01 8.16 -2.64
N ALA A 62 -2.09 8.12 -1.85
CA ALA A 62 -3.28 8.93 -2.10
C ALA A 62 -3.13 10.44 -1.78
N LYS A 63 -1.97 10.92 -1.30
CA LYS A 63 -1.78 12.33 -0.88
C LYS A 63 -1.01 13.21 -1.86
N THR A 64 -0.60 12.70 -3.02
CA THR A 64 -0.06 13.56 -4.07
C THR A 64 -1.02 13.54 -5.25
N PRO A 65 -2.00 14.46 -5.32
CA PRO A 65 -2.69 14.69 -6.58
C PRO A 65 -1.61 14.97 -7.63
N LEU A 66 -1.59 14.15 -8.69
CA LEU A 66 -0.73 14.38 -9.83
C LEU A 66 -0.92 15.84 -10.26
N PRO A 67 0.15 16.62 -10.46
CA PRO A 67 0.00 17.94 -11.04
C PRO A 67 -0.71 17.78 -12.39
N PRO A 68 -1.75 18.59 -12.68
CA PRO A 68 -2.43 18.51 -13.97
C PRO A 68 -1.41 18.77 -15.08
N VAL A 69 -1.22 17.77 -15.94
CA VAL A 69 -0.37 17.88 -17.13
C VAL A 69 -1.05 18.90 -18.04
N THR A 70 -0.62 20.17 -17.93
CA THR A 70 -0.98 21.19 -18.92
C THR A 70 -0.05 20.96 -20.12
N PRO A 71 -0.56 20.63 -21.32
CA PRO A 71 0.31 20.51 -22.48
C PRO A 71 0.99 21.87 -22.73
N PRO A 72 2.29 21.89 -23.07
CA PRO A 72 2.96 23.13 -23.43
C PRO A 72 2.27 23.67 -24.68
N ARG A 73 1.60 24.81 -24.52
CA ARG A 73 0.96 25.56 -25.59
C ARG A 73 2.06 25.98 -26.56
N GLY A 74 2.19 25.22 -27.65
CA GLY A 74 3.09 25.53 -28.74
C GLY A 74 2.80 26.93 -29.25
N SER A 75 3.69 27.88 -28.93
CA SER A 75 3.74 29.17 -29.58
C SER A 75 4.23 28.96 -31.01
N ARG A 76 3.31 28.66 -31.92
CA ARG A 76 3.50 28.89 -33.35
C ARG A 76 2.94 30.28 -33.65
N PRO A 77 3.77 31.33 -33.80
CA PRO A 77 3.29 32.57 -34.38
C PRO A 77 2.95 32.29 -35.85
N THR A 78 1.75 32.75 -36.17
CA THR A 78 1.07 32.68 -37.45
C THR A 78 1.85 33.39 -38.54
N SER A 79 1.87 32.79 -39.74
CA SER A 79 2.20 33.48 -40.98
C SER A 79 1.36 34.74 -41.12
N SER A 80 2.00 35.89 -41.38
CA SER A 80 1.37 37.08 -41.92
C SER A 80 2.38 37.86 -42.77
N ARG A 81 2.31 37.62 -44.08
CA ARG A 81 2.18 38.61 -45.16
C ARG A 81 2.82 40.00 -44.92
N GLY A 82 3.85 40.31 -45.71
CA GLY A 82 4.44 41.63 -45.93
C GLY A 82 5.41 41.56 -47.08
#